data_AF-A0A1I8JJT0-F1
#
_entry.id   AF-A0A1I8JJT0-F1
#
_cell.length_a   1.000
_cell.length_b   1.000
_cell.length_c   1.000
_cell.angle_alpha   90.00
_cell.angle_beta   90.00
_cell.angle_gamma   90.00
#
_symmetry.space_group_name_H-M   'P 1'
#
loop_
_entity.id
_entity.type
_entity.pdbx_description
1 polymer ?
#
loop_
_entity_poly.entity_id
_entity_poly.type
_entity_poly.pdbx_seq_one_letter_code
_entity_poly.pdbx_strand_id
1 'polypeptide(L)'
;AGRHCHGAARLPGCAAGQARLRDRASEERERHGVHSLSSLTKNKPPSLNKSLCDFVFACLKHAKDFCPKLWSEGLVFGFASKAAAASKLLCQPNYPIGSFLLRFSETTSYLSVTWKRSDSHVEALEPFSPEELKSSKLEQLLAGKAKLRYLVKPDGSHQAKDIALRPLLQSGWSQRGRASLDGYVPRAVLDQDDESIITESDMSALQLGGIAEEVTLRELMGQDDSDGLC
;
A
#
# COMPACT_ATOMS: atom_id res chain seq x y z
N ALA A 1 45.91 25.56 -70.01
CA ALA A 1 44.73 24.74 -70.38
C ALA A 1 44.36 23.87 -69.18
N GLY A 2 43.14 23.78 -68.67
CA GLY A 2 41.88 24.44 -68.96
C GLY A 2 40.79 23.91 -67.99
N ARG A 3 39.81 24.79 -67.69
CA ARG A 3 38.38 24.58 -67.33
C ARG A 3 38.03 23.85 -66.01
N HIS A 4 37.38 24.55 -65.06
CA HIS A 4 35.92 24.60 -64.77
C HIS A 4 35.48 23.47 -63.80
N CYS A 5 34.56 23.58 -62.83
CA CYS A 5 33.76 24.64 -62.19
C CYS A 5 33.08 24.01 -60.94
N HIS A 6 32.55 24.87 -60.04
CA HIS A 6 31.48 24.66 -59.04
C HIS A 6 31.73 23.94 -57.70
N GLY A 7 31.30 24.60 -56.62
CA GLY A 7 31.03 23.98 -55.32
C GLY A 7 30.89 24.98 -54.18
N ALA A 8 29.81 25.78 -54.14
CA ALA A 8 29.47 26.62 -52.99
C ALA A 8 28.98 25.73 -51.83
N ALA A 9 29.79 25.58 -50.78
CA ALA A 9 29.38 24.91 -49.55
C ALA A 9 28.86 25.94 -48.54
N ARG A 10 27.53 25.92 -48.35
CA ARG A 10 26.84 26.58 -47.24
C ARG A 10 27.32 25.98 -45.92
N LEU A 11 27.76 26.83 -45.00
CA LEU A 11 27.95 26.47 -43.60
C LEU A 11 26.58 26.22 -42.95
N PRO A 12 26.36 25.09 -42.26
CA PRO A 12 25.14 24.88 -41.49
C PRO A 12 25.20 25.73 -40.22
N GLY A 13 24.29 26.71 -40.15
CA GLY A 13 24.09 27.56 -39.00
C GLY A 13 23.48 26.84 -37.81
N CYS A 14 23.78 27.39 -36.64
CA CYS A 14 22.87 27.58 -35.49
C CYS A 14 21.66 26.62 -35.38
N ALA A 15 21.88 25.40 -34.87
CA ALA A 15 20.78 24.51 -34.47
C ALA A 15 20.96 23.83 -33.09
N ALA A 16 22.01 24.19 -32.33
CA ALA A 16 22.27 23.56 -31.01
C ALA A 16 21.66 24.33 -29.82
N GLY A 17 21.26 25.60 -29.99
CA GLY A 17 20.70 26.42 -28.91
C GLY A 17 19.19 26.27 -28.69
N GLN A 18 18.43 25.77 -29.68
CA GLN A 18 16.96 25.71 -29.60
C GLN A 18 16.42 24.39 -29.01
N ALA A 19 17.21 23.32 -28.98
CA ALA A 19 16.80 22.05 -28.39
C ALA A 19 16.69 22.13 -26.86
N ARG A 20 17.69 22.72 -26.17
CA ARG A 20 17.66 22.91 -24.70
C ARG A 20 16.63 23.91 -24.20
N LEU A 21 16.20 24.86 -25.04
CA LEU A 21 15.16 25.84 -24.69
C LEU A 21 13.74 25.27 -24.86
N ARG A 22 13.53 24.34 -25.80
CA ARG A 22 12.24 23.64 -25.95
C ARG A 22 11.98 22.65 -24.81
N ASP A 23 13.02 21.95 -24.33
CA ASP A 23 12.87 21.06 -23.18
C ASP A 23 12.50 21.85 -21.91
N ARG A 24 13.13 23.01 -21.70
CA ARG A 24 12.84 23.86 -20.55
C ARG A 24 11.43 24.48 -20.60
N ALA A 25 10.93 24.82 -21.79
CA ALA A 25 9.57 25.34 -21.98
C ALA A 25 8.49 24.24 -21.87
N SER A 26 8.78 23.01 -22.27
CA SER A 26 7.90 21.85 -22.02
C SER A 26 7.86 21.49 -20.53
N GLU A 27 8.99 21.53 -19.82
CA GLU A 27 9.05 21.37 -18.36
C GLU A 27 8.36 22.52 -17.60
N GLU A 28 8.43 23.76 -18.09
CA GLU A 28 7.69 24.90 -17.50
C GLU A 28 6.18 24.80 -17.73
N ARG A 29 5.76 24.18 -18.84
CA ARG A 29 4.34 23.96 -19.16
C ARG A 29 3.66 22.95 -18.23
N GLU A 30 4.42 22.01 -17.68
CA GLU A 30 3.92 21.13 -16.61
C GLU A 30 3.84 21.85 -15.26
N ARG A 31 4.75 22.79 -14.96
CA ARG A 31 4.69 23.60 -13.73
C ARG A 31 3.50 24.57 -13.70
N HIS A 32 3.04 25.00 -14.87
CA HIS A 32 1.83 25.80 -15.06
C HIS A 32 0.86 25.09 -16.02
N GLY A 33 0.45 23.87 -15.66
CA GLY A 33 -0.52 23.11 -16.44
C GLY A 33 -1.82 23.89 -16.64
N VAL A 34 -2.03 24.43 -17.84
CA VAL A 34 -3.30 25.06 -18.22
C VAL A 34 -4.29 23.95 -18.57
N HIS A 35 -5.14 23.60 -17.61
CA HIS A 35 -6.22 22.65 -17.82
C HIS A 35 -7.51 23.38 -18.19
N SER A 36 -8.11 23.00 -19.32
CA SER A 36 -9.47 23.47 -19.67
C SER A 36 -10.48 22.96 -18.65
N LEU A 37 -11.46 23.78 -18.25
CA LEU A 37 -12.58 23.37 -17.40
C LEU A 37 -13.31 22.13 -17.94
N SER A 38 -13.42 22.02 -19.27
CA SER A 38 -13.99 20.86 -19.94
C SER A 38 -13.18 19.58 -19.68
N SER A 39 -11.86 19.69 -19.58
CA SER A 39 -10.96 18.58 -19.27
C SER A 39 -11.17 18.03 -17.86
N LEU A 40 -11.60 18.88 -16.93
CA LEU A 40 -11.84 18.49 -15.53
C LEU A 40 -13.26 17.93 -15.32
N THR A 41 -14.24 18.52 -16.00
CA THR A 41 -15.68 18.27 -15.76
C THR A 41 -16.34 17.31 -16.75
N LYS A 42 -15.86 17.25 -17.99
CA LYS A 42 -16.54 16.52 -19.08
C LYS A 42 -15.73 15.32 -19.56
N ASN A 43 -14.41 15.45 -19.61
CA ASN A 43 -13.56 14.37 -20.10
C ASN A 43 -13.37 13.30 -19.02
N LYS A 44 -13.53 12.02 -19.39
CA LYS A 44 -13.06 10.90 -18.55
C LYS A 44 -11.57 10.70 -18.81
N PRO A 45 -10.69 10.86 -17.81
CA PRO A 45 -9.31 10.45 -17.96
C PRO A 45 -9.23 8.92 -18.10
N PRO A 46 -8.16 8.40 -18.74
CA PRO A 46 -8.08 6.99 -19.11
C PRO A 46 -8.10 6.03 -17.91
N SER A 47 -7.68 6.49 -16.72
CA SER A 47 -7.65 5.69 -15.50
C SER A 47 -8.96 5.73 -14.70
N LEU A 48 -9.92 6.60 -15.04
CA LEU A 48 -11.16 6.79 -14.29
C LEU A 48 -12.38 6.44 -15.14
N ASN A 49 -13.36 5.83 -14.49
CA ASN A 49 -14.67 5.53 -15.07
C ASN A 49 -15.65 6.72 -14.99
N LYS A 50 -15.23 7.89 -14.51
CA LYS A 50 -16.03 9.12 -14.31
C LYS A 50 -15.14 10.36 -14.53
N SER A 51 -15.74 11.56 -14.63
CA SER A 51 -14.95 12.78 -14.80
C SER A 51 -14.03 13.00 -13.59
N LEU A 52 -12.96 13.79 -13.76
CA LEU A 52 -12.05 14.07 -12.64
C LEU A 52 -12.79 14.79 -11.50
N CYS A 53 -13.66 15.74 -11.81
CA CYS A 53 -14.49 16.42 -10.82
C CYS A 53 -15.42 15.46 -10.07
N ASP A 54 -16.11 14.57 -10.79
CA ASP A 54 -17.00 13.58 -10.15
C ASP A 54 -16.22 12.61 -9.27
N PHE A 55 -15.03 12.22 -9.71
CA PHE A 55 -14.12 11.38 -8.93
C PHE A 55 -13.69 12.06 -7.63
N VAL A 56 -13.17 13.29 -7.72
CA VAL A 56 -12.73 14.03 -6.53
C VAL A 56 -13.91 14.28 -5.60
N PHE A 57 -15.07 14.69 -6.13
CA PHE A 57 -16.28 14.88 -5.34
C PHE A 57 -16.70 13.59 -4.62
N ALA A 58 -16.72 12.45 -5.31
CA ALA A 58 -17.06 11.17 -4.71
C ALA A 58 -16.08 10.76 -3.60
N CYS A 59 -14.77 10.98 -3.80
CA CYS A 59 -13.75 10.72 -2.78
C CYS A 59 -13.96 11.60 -1.53
N LEU A 60 -14.16 12.91 -1.73
CA LEU A 60 -14.36 13.85 -0.63
C LEU A 60 -15.68 13.58 0.11
N LYS A 61 -16.75 13.24 -0.60
CA LYS A 61 -18.02 12.82 0.00
C LYS A 61 -17.83 11.56 0.85
N HIS A 62 -17.15 10.55 0.31
CA HIS A 62 -16.87 9.31 1.05
C HIS A 62 -16.03 9.58 2.30
N ALA A 63 -14.99 10.42 2.20
CA ALA A 63 -14.17 10.78 3.35
C ALA A 63 -14.94 11.56 4.42
N LYS A 64 -15.79 12.50 4.01
CA LYS A 64 -16.67 13.25 4.90
C LYS A 64 -17.65 12.33 5.63
N ASP A 65 -18.26 11.39 4.90
CA ASP A 65 -19.35 10.57 5.43
C ASP A 65 -18.82 9.45 6.38
N PHE A 66 -17.64 8.86 6.09
CA PHE A 66 -17.19 7.65 6.79
C PHE A 66 -15.88 7.77 7.58
N CYS A 67 -15.00 8.73 7.26
CA CYS A 67 -13.70 8.83 7.92
C CYS A 67 -13.25 10.29 8.20
N PRO A 68 -14.14 11.18 8.68
CA PRO A 68 -13.80 12.60 8.83
C PRO A 68 -12.64 12.83 9.81
N LYS A 69 -12.56 12.03 10.89
CA LYS A 69 -11.47 12.13 11.88
C LYS A 69 -10.13 11.62 11.33
N LEU A 70 -10.12 10.47 10.66
CA LEU A 70 -8.92 9.96 9.97
C LEU A 70 -8.38 10.99 8.96
N TRP A 71 -9.29 11.64 8.23
CA TRP A 71 -8.92 12.68 7.26
C TRP A 71 -8.33 13.92 7.94
N SER A 72 -9.00 14.46 8.98
CA SER A 72 -8.53 15.67 9.67
C SER A 72 -7.22 15.48 10.42
N GLU A 73 -6.95 14.29 10.93
CA GLU A 73 -5.70 13.92 11.61
C GLU A 73 -4.54 13.62 10.63
N GLY A 74 -4.75 13.78 9.32
CA GLY A 74 -3.72 13.53 8.31
C GLY A 74 -3.31 12.05 8.21
N LEU A 75 -4.20 11.13 8.57
CA LEU A 75 -3.94 9.69 8.54
C LEU A 75 -4.31 9.04 7.20
N VAL A 76 -5.03 9.76 6.34
CA VAL A 76 -5.39 9.32 5.00
C VAL A 76 -4.35 9.85 4.00
N PHE A 77 -3.65 8.95 3.30
CA PHE A 77 -2.71 9.31 2.24
C PHE A 77 -3.43 9.99 1.05
N GLY A 78 -4.64 9.53 0.77
CA GLY A 78 -5.58 10.21 -0.14
C GLY A 78 -5.38 9.83 -1.59
N PHE A 79 -4.92 10.77 -2.41
CA PHE A 79 -4.85 10.60 -3.86
C PHE A 79 -3.51 9.98 -4.27
N ALA A 80 -3.49 8.67 -4.44
CA ALA A 80 -2.37 7.94 -5.00
C ALA A 80 -2.86 6.81 -5.89
N SER A 81 -2.27 6.68 -7.08
CA SER A 81 -2.51 5.52 -7.94
C SER A 81 -1.98 4.26 -7.28
N LYS A 82 -2.47 3.09 -7.72
CA LYS A 82 -1.97 1.80 -7.19
C LYS A 82 -0.45 1.67 -7.36
N ALA A 83 0.06 2.10 -8.51
CA ALA A 83 1.49 2.06 -8.82
C ALA A 83 2.30 3.05 -7.97
N ALA A 84 1.81 4.29 -7.79
CA ALA A 84 2.49 5.28 -6.96
C ALA A 84 2.55 4.86 -5.49
N ALA A 85 1.46 4.30 -4.96
CA ALA A 85 1.42 3.76 -3.60
C ALA A 85 2.40 2.59 -3.42
N ALA A 86 2.45 1.66 -4.39
CA ALA A 86 3.39 0.54 -4.34
C ALA A 86 4.85 1.01 -4.40
N SER A 87 5.17 1.91 -5.32
CA SER A 87 6.51 2.51 -5.40
C SER A 87 6.88 3.26 -4.12
N LYS A 88 5.95 4.01 -3.51
CA LYS A 88 6.19 4.69 -2.24
C LYS A 88 6.52 3.71 -1.11
N LEU A 89 5.86 2.56 -1.06
CA LEU A 89 6.10 1.54 -0.04
C LEU A 89 7.38 0.72 -0.27
N LEU A 90 7.74 0.45 -1.53
CA LEU A 90 8.91 -0.37 -1.87
C LEU A 90 10.21 0.44 -1.93
N CYS A 91 10.19 1.66 -2.46
CA CYS A 91 11.39 2.45 -2.69
C CYS A 91 11.88 3.19 -1.43
N GLN A 92 11.15 3.10 -0.32
CA GLN A 92 11.51 3.75 0.94
C GLN A 92 12.14 2.71 1.89
N PRO A 93 13.46 2.77 2.13
CA PRO A 93 14.17 1.74 2.91
C PRO A 93 13.77 1.72 4.39
N ASN A 94 13.19 2.82 4.89
CA ASN A 94 12.75 2.99 6.27
C ASN A 94 11.35 2.43 6.56
N TYR A 95 10.61 1.94 5.55
CA TYR A 95 9.29 1.35 5.78
C TYR A 95 9.39 -0.15 6.05
N PRO A 96 9.11 -0.60 7.30
CA PRO A 96 9.15 -2.01 7.66
C PRO A 96 8.01 -2.80 7.00
N ILE A 97 8.13 -4.12 6.99
CA ILE A 97 7.04 -5.03 6.59
C ILE A 97 5.79 -4.77 7.45
N GLY A 98 4.62 -4.76 6.81
CA GLY A 98 3.37 -4.37 7.43
C GLY A 98 3.10 -2.85 7.41
N SER A 99 3.98 -2.05 6.79
CA SER A 99 3.69 -0.64 6.48
C SER A 99 2.55 -0.53 5.47
N PHE A 100 1.63 0.39 5.70
CA PHE A 100 0.45 0.56 4.86
C PHE A 100 0.03 2.03 4.76
N LEU A 101 -0.70 2.35 3.69
CA LEU A 101 -1.30 3.66 3.47
C LEU A 101 -2.76 3.51 3.03
N LEU A 102 -3.54 4.55 3.30
CA LEU A 102 -4.95 4.65 2.91
C LEU A 102 -5.08 5.57 1.70
N ARG A 103 -5.55 5.04 0.58
CA ARG A 103 -5.73 5.80 -0.67
C ARG A 103 -7.12 5.59 -1.25
N PHE A 104 -7.58 6.53 -2.06
CA PHE A 104 -8.80 6.34 -2.84
C PHE A 104 -8.52 5.41 -4.02
N SER A 105 -9.44 4.46 -4.24
CA SER A 105 -9.47 3.62 -5.43
C SER A 105 -9.87 4.44 -6.64
N GLU A 106 -9.08 4.39 -7.71
CA GLU A 106 -9.36 5.06 -8.99
C GLU A 106 -10.66 4.54 -9.64
N THR A 107 -11.05 3.29 -9.36
CA THR A 107 -12.24 2.66 -9.94
C THR A 107 -13.52 2.93 -9.14
N THR A 108 -13.46 2.80 -7.80
CA THR A 108 -14.66 2.90 -6.94
C THR A 108 -14.80 4.26 -6.25
N SER A 109 -13.72 5.04 -6.17
CA SER A 109 -13.61 6.28 -5.36
C SER A 109 -13.69 6.05 -3.85
N TYR A 110 -13.72 4.80 -3.38
CA TYR A 110 -13.72 4.45 -1.96
C TYR A 110 -12.30 4.24 -1.44
N LEU A 111 -12.13 4.34 -0.12
CA LEU A 111 -10.84 4.10 0.51
C LEU A 111 -10.45 2.63 0.38
N SER A 112 -9.17 2.40 0.10
CA SER A 112 -8.53 1.09 0.06
C SER A 112 -7.19 1.18 0.79
N VAL A 113 -6.77 0.06 1.38
CA VAL A 113 -5.44 -0.09 1.97
C VAL A 113 -4.48 -0.62 0.93
N THR A 114 -3.32 -0.01 0.81
CA THR A 114 -2.17 -0.60 0.12
C THR A 114 -1.06 -0.84 1.14
N TRP A 115 -0.48 -2.04 1.19
CA TRP A 115 0.43 -2.45 2.25
C TRP A 115 1.60 -3.30 1.75
N LYS A 116 2.75 -3.14 2.42
CA LYS A 116 4.00 -3.85 2.15
C LYS A 116 3.96 -5.21 2.83
N ARG A 117 3.78 -6.29 2.05
CA ARG A 117 3.74 -7.67 2.54
C ARG A 117 5.12 -8.28 2.71
N SER A 118 6.04 -7.94 1.83
CA SER A 118 7.47 -8.28 1.91
C SER A 118 8.31 -7.15 1.32
N ASP A 119 9.63 -7.29 1.31
CA ASP A 119 10.52 -6.25 0.75
C ASP A 119 10.40 -6.06 -0.76
N SER A 120 9.80 -7.01 -1.48
CA SER A 120 9.58 -6.94 -2.93
C SER A 120 8.10 -6.92 -3.32
N HIS A 121 7.17 -7.09 -2.36
CA HIS A 121 5.75 -7.31 -2.66
C HIS A 121 4.84 -6.37 -1.89
N VAL A 122 3.94 -5.72 -2.64
CA VAL A 122 2.89 -4.84 -2.13
C VAL A 122 1.54 -5.34 -2.60
N GLU A 123 0.58 -5.36 -1.69
CA GLU A 123 -0.79 -5.75 -1.97
C GLU A 123 -1.74 -4.58 -1.69
N ALA A 124 -2.85 -4.54 -2.43
CA ALA A 124 -3.95 -3.63 -2.17
C ALA A 124 -5.18 -4.44 -1.76
N LEU A 125 -5.82 -4.05 -0.66
CA LEU A 125 -7.09 -4.62 -0.24
C LEU A 125 -8.22 -4.10 -1.13
N GLU A 126 -9.32 -4.84 -1.16
CA GLU A 126 -10.56 -4.35 -1.75
C GLU A 126 -10.98 -3.03 -1.07
N PRO A 127 -11.49 -2.04 -1.83
CA PRO A 127 -11.96 -0.79 -1.25
C PRO A 127 -13.13 -1.03 -0.30
N PHE A 128 -13.14 -0.35 0.84
CA PHE A 128 -14.19 -0.46 1.85
C PHE A 128 -15.52 0.06 1.30
N SER A 129 -16.53 -0.79 1.28
CA SER A 129 -17.84 -0.42 0.77
C SER A 129 -18.60 0.47 1.76
N PRO A 130 -19.51 1.34 1.30
CA PRO A 130 -20.38 2.11 2.18
C PRO A 130 -21.19 1.23 3.13
N GLU A 131 -21.56 0.03 2.71
CA GLU A 131 -22.31 -0.96 3.49
C GLU A 131 -21.49 -1.50 4.67
N GLU A 132 -20.21 -1.81 4.41
CA GLU A 132 -19.25 -2.22 5.44
C GLU A 132 -19.02 -1.07 6.45
N LEU A 133 -18.82 0.14 5.93
CA LEU A 133 -18.53 1.34 6.76
C LEU A 133 -19.74 1.86 7.55
N LYS A 134 -20.97 1.52 7.14
CA LYS A 134 -22.18 1.74 7.95
C LYS A 134 -22.28 0.78 9.13
N SER A 135 -21.76 -0.43 8.96
CA SER A 135 -21.82 -1.50 9.97
C SER A 135 -20.70 -1.37 11.00
N SER A 136 -19.49 -1.03 10.54
CA SER A 136 -18.30 -0.89 11.37
C SER A 136 -17.50 0.35 10.98
N LYS A 137 -16.97 1.07 11.96
CA LYS A 137 -16.11 2.23 11.68
C LYS A 137 -14.80 1.80 11.03
N LEU A 138 -14.29 2.61 10.10
CA LEU A 138 -13.03 2.30 9.40
C LEU A 138 -11.87 2.06 10.37
N GLU A 139 -11.77 2.83 11.45
CA GLU A 139 -10.71 2.65 12.45
C GLU A 139 -10.78 1.28 13.14
N GLN A 140 -11.98 0.75 13.36
CA GLN A 140 -12.18 -0.57 13.95
C GLN A 140 -11.79 -1.68 12.96
N LEU A 141 -12.17 -1.54 11.70
CA LEU A 141 -11.78 -2.47 10.63
C LEU A 141 -10.26 -2.51 10.45
N LEU A 142 -9.59 -1.35 10.46
CA LEU A 142 -8.13 -1.26 10.38
C LEU A 142 -7.44 -1.85 11.62
N ALA A 143 -8.00 -1.63 12.81
CA ALA A 143 -7.48 -2.20 14.05
C ALA A 143 -7.50 -3.74 14.00
N GLY A 144 -8.59 -4.34 13.51
CA GLY A 144 -8.74 -5.80 13.37
C GLY A 144 -7.74 -6.47 12.43
N LYS A 145 -7.19 -5.75 11.44
CA LYS A 145 -6.24 -6.32 10.48
C LYS A 145 -4.83 -6.45 11.07
N ALA A 146 -4.50 -7.61 11.66
CA ALA A 146 -3.23 -7.86 12.36
C ALA A 146 -1.97 -7.68 11.50
N LYS A 147 -2.06 -7.91 10.18
CA LYS A 147 -0.94 -7.77 9.23
C LYS A 147 -0.54 -6.31 9.00
N LEU A 148 -1.45 -5.37 9.25
CA LEU A 148 -1.21 -3.93 9.12
C LEU A 148 -0.61 -3.40 10.42
N ARG A 149 0.64 -2.93 10.38
CA ARG A 149 1.43 -2.58 11.56
C ARG A 149 1.82 -1.11 11.64
N TYR A 150 2.18 -0.49 10.52
CA TYR A 150 2.68 0.88 10.50
C TYR A 150 1.91 1.71 9.48
N LEU A 151 1.26 2.77 9.92
CA LEU A 151 0.53 3.66 9.03
C LEU A 151 1.48 4.73 8.49
N VAL A 152 1.55 4.83 7.16
CA VAL A 152 2.29 5.86 6.43
C VAL A 152 1.39 7.06 6.16
N LYS A 153 1.86 8.24 6.55
CA LYS A 153 1.16 9.52 6.39
C LYS A 153 1.53 10.20 5.06
N PRO A 154 0.75 11.19 4.60
CA PRO A 154 1.06 11.98 3.40
C PRO A 154 2.43 12.67 3.45
N ASP A 155 2.90 13.07 4.64
CA ASP A 155 4.20 13.72 4.85
C ASP A 155 5.40 12.76 4.69
N GLY A 156 5.15 11.47 4.48
CA GLY A 156 6.17 10.43 4.36
C GLY A 156 6.66 9.89 5.70
N SER A 157 6.20 10.41 6.83
CA SER A 157 6.40 9.77 8.13
C SER A 157 5.57 8.50 8.23
N HIS A 158 5.98 7.60 9.12
CA HIS A 158 5.19 6.44 9.50
C HIS A 158 5.12 6.34 11.02
N GLN A 159 4.03 5.77 11.52
CA GLN A 159 3.83 5.54 12.94
C GLN A 159 3.14 4.20 13.16
N ALA A 160 3.32 3.61 14.34
CA ALA A 160 2.64 2.36 14.69
C ALA A 160 1.11 2.54 14.61
N LYS A 161 0.42 1.54 14.05
CA LYS A 161 -1.02 1.56 13.79
C LYS A 161 -1.82 1.79 15.07
N ASP A 162 -1.43 1.12 16.14
CA ASP A 162 -2.09 1.23 17.44
C ASP A 162 -1.98 2.66 17.97
N ILE A 163 -0.81 3.30 17.86
CA ILE A 163 -0.61 4.70 18.25
C ILE A 163 -1.46 5.64 17.38
N ALA A 164 -1.48 5.42 16.06
CA ALA A 164 -2.26 6.21 15.13
C ALA A 164 -3.77 6.18 15.42
N LEU A 165 -4.30 4.97 15.68
CA LEU A 165 -5.74 4.74 15.78
C LEU A 165 -6.25 4.86 17.22
N ARG A 166 -5.40 4.77 18.24
CA ARG A 166 -5.80 4.79 19.66
C ARG A 166 -6.66 6.00 20.04
N PRO A 167 -6.33 7.26 19.66
CA PRO A 167 -7.17 8.42 19.98
C PRO A 167 -8.58 8.31 19.37
N LEU A 168 -8.65 7.72 18.17
CA LEU A 168 -9.91 7.57 17.44
C LEU A 168 -10.78 6.47 18.02
N LEU A 169 -10.17 5.35 18.41
CA LEU A 169 -10.84 4.21 19.02
C LEU A 169 -11.33 4.53 20.43
N GLN A 170 -10.53 5.20 21.27
CA GLN A 170 -10.91 5.56 22.64
C GLN A 170 -12.18 6.42 22.72
N SER A 171 -12.40 7.27 21.71
CA SER A 171 -13.64 8.05 21.60
C SER A 171 -14.91 7.20 21.46
N GLY A 172 -14.79 5.90 21.13
CA GLY A 172 -15.90 4.93 21.12
C GLY A 172 -15.94 3.99 22.33
N TRP A 173 -14.80 3.72 22.98
CA TRP A 173 -14.72 2.77 24.11
C TRP A 173 -15.25 3.38 25.41
N SER A 174 -15.13 4.70 25.58
CA SER A 174 -15.68 5.40 26.76
C SER A 174 -17.22 5.35 26.84
N GLN A 175 -17.91 5.03 25.74
CA GLN A 175 -19.37 4.85 25.70
C GLN A 175 -19.80 3.37 25.79
N ARG A 176 -18.99 2.41 25.34
CA ARG A 176 -19.30 0.97 25.39
C ARG A 176 -18.91 0.29 26.71
N GLY A 177 -18.13 0.96 27.55
CA GLY A 177 -17.65 0.45 28.84
C GLY A 177 -18.50 0.83 30.06
N ARG A 178 -19.62 1.55 29.90
CA ARG A 178 -20.65 1.49 30.94
C ARG A 178 -21.34 0.15 30.74
N ALA A 179 -20.97 -0.82 31.58
CA ALA A 179 -21.89 -1.92 31.85
C ALA A 179 -23.28 -1.32 32.01
N SER A 180 -24.24 -1.81 31.21
CA SER A 180 -25.64 -1.55 31.53
C SER A 180 -25.82 -1.89 33.02
N LEU A 181 -26.64 -1.15 33.75
CA LEU A 181 -26.91 -1.43 35.18
C LEU A 181 -27.35 -2.89 35.43
N ASP A 182 -27.71 -3.60 34.36
CA ASP A 182 -28.13 -5.01 34.24
C ASP A 182 -26.97 -6.01 33.98
N GLY A 183 -25.70 -5.58 33.97
CA GLY A 183 -24.57 -6.52 33.83
C GLY A 183 -24.39 -7.15 32.44
N TYR A 184 -25.18 -6.73 31.44
CA TYR A 184 -24.97 -7.16 30.05
C TYR A 184 -23.67 -6.56 29.47
N VAL A 185 -22.75 -7.45 29.07
CA VAL A 185 -21.53 -7.10 28.32
C VAL A 185 -21.78 -7.42 26.85
N PRO A 186 -21.85 -6.42 25.95
CA PRO A 186 -22.05 -6.69 24.52
C PRO A 186 -20.89 -7.50 23.94
N ARG A 187 -21.21 -8.65 23.34
CA ARG A 187 -20.21 -9.49 22.67
C ARG A 187 -19.70 -8.75 21.42
N ALA A 188 -18.42 -8.43 21.39
CA ALA A 188 -17.78 -7.97 20.16
C ALA A 188 -17.76 -9.14 19.18
N VAL A 189 -18.46 -8.99 18.05
CA VAL A 189 -18.31 -9.90 16.91
C VAL A 189 -16.94 -9.59 16.31
N LEU A 190 -15.94 -10.34 16.74
CA LEU A 190 -14.70 -10.48 16.00
C LEU A 190 -15.02 -11.54 14.94
N ASP A 191 -15.01 -11.15 13.66
CA ASP A 191 -15.04 -12.13 12.58
C ASP A 191 -13.88 -13.09 12.83
N GLN A 192 -14.24 -14.35 13.04
CA GLN A 192 -13.29 -15.45 13.07
C GLN A 192 -12.71 -15.51 11.66
N ASP A 193 -11.40 -15.28 11.54
CA ASP A 193 -10.68 -15.59 10.30
C ASP A 193 -11.08 -17.02 9.89
N ASP A 194 -11.57 -17.16 8.66
CA ASP A 194 -11.78 -18.44 7.97
C ASP A 194 -10.49 -19.26 8.00
N GLU A 195 -10.32 -20.06 9.05
CA GLU A 195 -9.56 -21.29 8.99
C GLU A 195 -10.46 -22.34 8.34
N SER A 196 -10.26 -22.55 7.04
CA SER A 196 -10.33 -23.85 6.33
C SER A 196 -10.34 -23.54 4.82
N ILE A 197 -9.70 -24.30 3.93
CA ILE A 197 -9.49 -25.73 3.88
C ILE A 197 -8.16 -25.93 3.14
N ILE A 198 -7.17 -26.56 3.78
CA ILE A 198 -6.13 -27.28 3.04
C ILE A 198 -6.87 -28.45 2.38
N THR A 199 -7.09 -28.38 1.07
CA THR A 199 -7.72 -29.48 0.34
C THR A 199 -6.73 -30.65 0.29
N GLU A 200 -7.26 -31.87 0.25
CA GLU A 200 -6.49 -33.13 0.17
C GLU A 200 -5.56 -33.25 -1.06
N SER A 201 -5.40 -32.18 -1.85
CA SER A 201 -4.50 -32.08 -3.01
C SER A 201 -3.08 -31.60 -2.67
N ASP A 202 -2.82 -31.03 -1.47
CA ASP A 202 -1.45 -30.64 -1.06
C ASP A 202 -0.69 -31.76 -0.31
N MET A 203 -1.34 -32.89 -0.04
CA MET A 203 -0.73 -34.02 0.67
C MET A 203 0.07 -34.98 -0.23
N SER A 204 0.33 -34.59 -1.49
CA SER A 204 1.14 -35.37 -2.44
C SER A 204 2.48 -34.71 -2.83
N ALA A 205 2.81 -33.53 -2.29
CA ALA A 205 4.02 -32.79 -2.67
C ALA A 205 5.20 -32.88 -1.66
N LEU A 206 5.06 -33.66 -0.58
CA LEU A 206 6.15 -33.90 0.39
C LEU A 206 6.73 -35.32 0.37
N GLN A 207 6.26 -36.17 -0.54
CA GLN A 207 6.83 -37.49 -0.77
C GLN A 207 7.64 -37.46 -2.06
N LEU A 208 8.89 -36.99 -2.00
CA LEU A 208 10.02 -37.38 -2.86
C LEU A 208 11.22 -36.45 -2.55
N GLY A 209 12.14 -36.92 -1.72
CA GLY A 209 13.38 -36.20 -1.42
C GLY A 209 14.10 -36.67 -0.17
N GLY A 210 14.13 -37.97 0.11
CA GLY A 210 15.12 -38.50 1.03
C GLY A 210 16.49 -38.48 0.36
N ILE A 211 17.47 -37.84 0.98
CA ILE A 211 18.80 -38.41 1.24
C ILE A 211 19.53 -37.59 2.32
N ALA A 212 19.95 -38.32 3.36
CA ALA A 212 21.13 -38.14 4.21
C ALA A 212 21.30 -36.84 5.04
N GLU A 213 21.02 -36.94 6.34
CA GLU A 213 22.09 -36.86 7.37
C GLU A 213 21.57 -37.47 8.68
N GLU A 214 22.10 -38.64 9.04
CA GLU A 214 21.82 -39.32 10.29
C GLU A 214 22.85 -38.84 11.33
N VAL A 215 22.44 -37.95 12.23
CA VAL A 215 23.23 -37.55 13.39
C VAL A 215 23.04 -38.59 14.49
N THR A 216 24.08 -39.37 14.73
CA THR A 216 24.17 -40.41 15.76
C THR A 216 24.33 -39.75 17.14
N LEU A 217 23.31 -39.87 18.01
CA LEU A 217 23.41 -39.57 19.44
C LEU A 217 22.74 -40.68 20.26
N ARG A 218 23.40 -41.85 20.29
CA ARG A 218 23.11 -42.93 21.25
C ARG A 218 24.38 -43.73 21.53
N GLU A 219 25.17 -43.29 22.49
CA GLU A 219 26.03 -44.16 23.33
C GLU A 219 26.53 -43.34 24.55
N LEU A 220 25.57 -42.86 25.33
CA LEU A 220 25.77 -42.64 26.76
C LEU A 220 25.17 -43.88 27.43
N MET A 221 26.01 -44.85 27.79
CA MET A 221 25.88 -45.77 28.95
C MET A 221 26.91 -46.92 28.86
N GLY A 222 27.78 -47.00 29.87
CA GLY A 222 28.62 -48.16 30.21
C GLY A 222 29.93 -48.26 29.42
N GLN A 223 31.06 -48.70 29.96
CA GLN A 223 31.35 -49.29 31.26
C GLN A 223 32.89 -49.38 31.37
N ASP A 224 33.40 -49.36 32.61
CA ASP A 224 34.77 -49.71 32.98
C ASP A 224 35.29 -50.96 32.24
N ASP A 225 36.56 -50.97 31.83
CA ASP A 225 37.60 -51.72 32.54
C ASP A 225 38.94 -51.75 31.77
N SER A 226 39.99 -51.34 32.51
CA SER A 226 41.32 -51.96 32.67
C SER A 226 42.12 -52.62 31.52
N ASP A 227 43.45 -52.51 31.72
CA ASP A 227 44.58 -53.21 31.09
C ASP A 227 45.06 -52.62 29.74
N GLY A 228 46.32 -52.23 29.53
CA GLY A 228 47.55 -52.55 30.24
C GLY A 228 48.65 -52.77 29.19
N LEU A 229 49.84 -52.29 29.52
CA LEU A 229 51.17 -52.71 29.03
C LEU A 229 51.80 -52.03 27.79
N CYS A 230 52.89 -51.34 28.15
CA CYS A 230 54.19 -51.16 27.48
C CYS A 230 54.35 -50.02 26.48
#